data_AF-A0A9D6SMN4-F1
#
_entry.id   AF-A0A9D6SMN4-F1
#
_cell.length_a   1.000
_cell.length_b   1.000
_cell.length_c   1.000
_cell.angle_alpha   90.00
_cell.angle_beta   90.00
_cell.angle_gamma   90.00
#
_symmetry.space_group_name_H-M   'P 1'
#
loop_
_entity.id
_entity.type
_entity.pdbx_description
1 polymer ?
#
loop_
_entity_poly.entity_id
_entity_poly.type
_entity_poly.pdbx_seq_one_letter_code
_entity_poly.pdbx_strand_id
1 'polypeptide(L)'
;MWDYEADVVIVGYGGAGAAAALAAIDAGAKVLVLEKNPEGGGNTKYSGGTMRTYLDMDKAADYIETLCDGTTERDVVETFVRESSRNSEWVGGLGGEIVPRSPSIDSRFPIAVPLAAFPGIRGAEGIGLRTRVKGAGAAGGIDLWGVLSRNVAAKSIEILYSSPVKRLLVEKGEGVTGVVAASACKDVKVRARRGVILACGGFEYDQSMHLNYLGQRYFGLCNPGNTGDGIRLAAEIGADLWHMNGAAVNLGYKFPEFGFAIRHSMPSAGFIYVDQLGQRFIDETGTDAHLMWAPTSYIDTKTLKRTRTPSYVIFDEDTRMRGMVGLTDHGKVSDVYQWSPDNSGEIRKGWIKAAENIADLAYQINIRPDQLQRTVAHYNLQCVSGYDPEHGRAADTLVPIGRSPYYAIAIWPCLFNTQGGPKRNARAQVLDVWGNPIKRLYSAGELGSLWHRNYPGAGNVSEALAFGRIAGKNAAGEQPVLA
;
A
#
# COMPACT_ATOMS: atom_id res chain seq x y z
N MET A 1 32.72 9.90 19.76
CA MET A 1 32.87 10.80 18.60
C MET A 1 31.77 10.47 17.61
N TRP A 2 31.07 11.49 17.12
CA TRP A 2 29.98 11.38 16.14
C TRP A 2 30.54 11.64 14.74
N ASP A 3 30.11 10.87 13.73
CA ASP A 3 30.52 11.09 12.34
C ASP A 3 29.65 12.18 11.68
N TYR A 4 28.37 12.25 12.04
CA TYR A 4 27.42 13.27 11.59
C TYR A 4 26.60 13.81 12.77
N GLU A 5 26.12 15.05 12.67
CA GLU A 5 25.25 15.68 13.67
C GLU A 5 24.19 16.56 13.00
N ALA A 6 22.94 16.38 13.41
CA ALA A 6 21.77 17.18 13.04
C ALA A 6 20.85 17.38 14.25
N ASP A 7 19.93 18.34 14.18
CA ASP A 7 18.88 18.47 15.19
C ASP A 7 17.87 17.33 15.05
N VAL A 8 17.40 17.08 13.82
CA VAL A 8 16.45 16.01 13.51
C VAL A 8 17.07 15.06 12.51
N VAL A 9 17.09 13.77 12.84
CA VAL A 9 17.51 12.69 11.94
C VAL A 9 16.28 11.92 11.47
N ILE A 10 16.13 11.78 10.16
CA ILE A 10 14.99 11.10 9.54
C ILE A 10 15.48 9.82 8.88
N VAL A 11 14.81 8.70 9.17
CA VAL A 11 15.14 7.38 8.62
C VAL A 11 14.10 6.97 7.61
N GLY A 12 14.46 7.00 6.33
CA GLY A 12 13.60 6.75 5.18
C GLY A 12 13.25 8.04 4.44
N TYR A 13 13.44 8.05 3.12
CA TYR A 13 13.21 9.20 2.25
C TYR A 13 12.06 8.96 1.27
N GLY A 14 10.94 8.44 1.79
CA GLY A 14 9.64 8.43 1.10
C GLY A 14 8.84 9.71 1.33
N GLY A 15 7.56 9.71 0.97
CA GLY A 15 6.67 10.87 1.14
C GLY A 15 6.56 11.35 2.60
N ALA A 16 6.51 10.42 3.57
CA ALA A 16 6.51 10.77 4.99
C ALA A 16 7.82 11.42 5.44
N GLY A 17 8.96 10.84 5.02
CA GLY A 17 10.29 11.36 5.33
C GLY A 17 10.53 12.74 4.72
N ALA A 18 10.12 12.95 3.46
CA ALA A 18 10.20 14.25 2.80
C ALA A 18 9.30 15.30 3.48
N ALA A 19 8.07 14.94 3.83
CA ALA A 19 7.17 15.83 4.56
C ALA A 19 7.71 16.19 5.95
N ALA A 20 8.31 15.23 6.66
CA ALA A 20 8.99 15.48 7.92
C ALA A 20 10.23 16.38 7.78
N ALA A 21 11.03 16.16 6.74
CA ALA A 21 12.23 16.94 6.47
C ALA A 21 11.89 18.42 6.21
N LEU A 22 10.89 18.67 5.34
CA LEU A 22 10.40 20.01 5.04
C LEU A 22 9.82 20.69 6.28
N ALA A 23 9.00 19.99 7.05
CA ALA A 23 8.39 20.54 8.26
C ALA A 23 9.42 20.85 9.36
N ALA A 24 10.44 20.00 9.52
CA ALA A 24 11.50 20.22 10.51
C ALA A 24 12.41 21.39 10.11
N ILE A 25 12.83 21.49 8.84
CA ILE A 25 13.68 22.60 8.40
C ILE A 25 12.95 23.94 8.42
N ASP A 26 11.66 23.97 8.08
CA ASP A 26 10.83 25.19 8.17
C ASP A 26 10.61 25.61 9.63
N ALA A 27 10.72 24.68 10.59
CA ALA A 27 10.76 24.95 12.02
C ALA A 27 12.17 25.32 12.54
N GLY A 28 13.15 25.52 11.64
CA GLY A 28 14.50 25.98 11.98
C GLY A 28 15.45 24.89 12.48
N ALA A 29 15.12 23.61 12.30
CA ALA A 29 16.02 22.51 12.65
C ALA A 29 17.06 22.24 11.54
N LYS A 30 18.28 21.87 11.93
CA LYS A 30 19.22 21.19 11.02
C LYS A 30 18.74 19.75 10.80
N VAL A 31 18.53 19.35 9.55
CA VAL A 31 17.97 18.03 9.20
C VAL A 31 19.00 17.19 8.45
N LEU A 32 19.05 15.89 8.79
CA LEU A 32 19.76 14.86 8.03
C LEU A 32 18.79 13.71 7.72
N VAL A 33 18.78 13.23 6.48
CA VAL A 33 17.97 12.08 6.06
C VAL A 33 18.86 10.89 5.71
N LEU A 34 18.47 9.70 6.13
CA LEU A 34 19.12 8.43 5.83
C LEU A 34 18.18 7.58 4.97
N GLU A 35 18.62 7.17 3.77
CA GLU A 35 17.86 6.32 2.85
C GLU A 35 18.63 5.04 2.53
N LYS A 36 17.98 3.90 2.70
CA LYS A 36 18.56 2.57 2.47
C LYS A 36 18.80 2.31 0.98
N ASN A 37 17.88 2.76 0.13
CA ASN A 37 17.99 2.62 -1.31
C ASN A 37 19.02 3.61 -1.89
N PRO A 38 19.49 3.38 -3.14
CA PRO A 38 20.36 4.33 -3.84
C PRO A 38 19.63 5.61 -4.29
N GLU A 39 18.32 5.69 -4.09
CA GLU A 39 17.46 6.80 -4.47
C GLU A 39 16.27 6.94 -3.52
N GLY A 40 15.66 8.13 -3.49
CA GLY A 40 14.49 8.43 -2.67
C GLY A 40 13.16 8.01 -3.29
N GLY A 41 12.11 8.20 -2.52
CA GLY A 41 10.71 8.10 -2.92
C GLY A 41 9.97 6.90 -2.34
N GLY A 42 10.66 5.80 -2.04
CA GLY A 42 10.05 4.60 -1.46
C GLY A 42 8.75 4.22 -2.17
N ASN A 43 7.73 3.76 -1.41
CA ASN A 43 6.39 3.48 -1.93
C ASN A 43 5.66 4.67 -2.55
N THR A 44 6.04 5.91 -2.23
CA THR A 44 5.35 7.10 -2.75
C THR A 44 5.39 7.14 -4.28
N LYS A 45 6.52 6.77 -4.90
CA LYS A 45 6.63 6.68 -6.38
C LYS A 45 5.73 5.61 -6.99
N TYR A 46 5.48 4.51 -6.27
CA TYR A 46 4.67 3.37 -6.71
C TYR A 46 3.17 3.60 -6.48
N SER A 47 2.83 4.63 -5.70
CA SER A 47 1.45 4.91 -5.32
C SER A 47 0.66 5.62 -6.43
N GLY A 48 -0.67 5.66 -6.26
CA GLY A 48 -1.53 6.53 -7.07
C GLY A 48 -1.30 8.03 -6.84
N GLY A 49 -0.51 8.44 -5.82
CA GLY A 49 -0.22 9.83 -5.48
C GLY A 49 -1.44 10.64 -5.02
N THR A 50 -2.49 9.94 -4.57
CA THR A 50 -3.78 10.55 -4.26
C THR A 50 -3.89 10.96 -2.80
N MET A 51 -4.42 12.15 -2.57
CA MET A 51 -4.74 12.70 -1.26
C MET A 51 -6.26 12.77 -1.08
N ARG A 52 -6.74 12.56 0.14
CA ARG A 52 -8.17 12.57 0.45
C ARG A 52 -8.62 13.98 0.85
N THR A 53 -9.80 14.39 0.38
CA THR A 53 -10.53 15.55 0.93
C THR A 53 -11.75 15.09 1.72
N TYR A 54 -12.34 16.01 2.49
CA TYR A 54 -13.48 15.73 3.35
C TYR A 54 -14.58 16.76 3.09
N LEU A 55 -15.82 16.28 3.06
CA LEU A 55 -17.03 17.11 2.99
C LEU A 55 -17.48 17.52 4.39
N ASP A 56 -17.27 16.65 5.37
CA ASP A 56 -17.56 16.87 6.79
C ASP A 56 -16.51 16.10 7.61
N MET A 57 -15.78 16.82 8.46
CA MET A 57 -14.64 16.26 9.19
C MET A 57 -15.05 15.35 10.34
N ASP A 58 -16.16 15.64 11.03
CA ASP A 58 -16.62 14.81 12.15
C ASP A 58 -17.15 13.48 11.63
N LYS A 59 -17.90 13.52 10.53
CA LYS A 59 -18.36 12.32 9.83
C LYS A 59 -17.22 11.53 9.21
N ALA A 60 -16.23 12.20 8.64
CA ALA A 60 -15.04 11.53 8.14
C ALA A 60 -14.26 10.82 9.25
N ALA A 61 -14.18 11.40 10.44
CA ALA A 61 -13.57 10.76 11.60
C ALA A 61 -14.37 9.51 12.04
N ASP A 62 -15.70 9.59 12.06
CA ASP A 62 -16.57 8.43 12.34
C ASP A 62 -16.41 7.30 11.32
N TYR A 63 -16.26 7.64 10.04
CA TYR A 63 -15.99 6.69 8.98
C TYR A 63 -14.65 5.97 9.19
N ILE A 64 -13.59 6.74 9.45
CA ILE A 64 -12.25 6.19 9.64
C ILE A 64 -12.17 5.35 10.92
N GLU A 65 -12.81 5.79 12.01
CA GLU A 65 -12.91 5.00 13.25
C GLU A 65 -13.59 3.65 12.99
N THR A 66 -14.64 3.63 12.18
CA THR A 66 -15.33 2.39 11.77
C THR A 66 -14.39 1.48 10.97
N LEU A 67 -13.57 2.03 10.06
CA LEU A 67 -12.59 1.24 9.31
C LEU A 67 -11.44 0.70 10.16
N CYS A 68 -11.06 1.43 11.21
CA CYS A 68 -10.04 1.01 12.15
C CYS A 68 -10.56 -0.01 13.18
N ASP A 69 -11.85 -0.35 13.17
CA ASP A 69 -12.45 -1.32 14.10
C ASP A 69 -12.18 -0.99 15.58
N GLY A 70 -12.14 0.31 15.90
CA GLY A 70 -11.85 0.81 17.25
C GLY A 70 -10.42 0.56 17.77
N THR A 71 -9.49 0.08 16.95
CA THR A 71 -8.10 -0.19 17.38
C THR A 71 -7.21 1.05 17.39
N THR A 72 -7.71 2.17 16.87
CA THR A 72 -7.02 3.45 16.79
C THR A 72 -7.75 4.47 17.66
N GLU A 73 -7.02 5.16 18.52
CA GLU A 73 -7.58 6.18 19.40
C GLU A 73 -8.22 7.33 18.61
N ARG A 74 -9.34 7.84 19.13
CA ARG A 74 -10.13 8.89 18.46
C ARG A 74 -9.33 10.17 18.21
N ASP A 75 -8.46 10.55 19.13
CA ASP A 75 -7.60 11.75 18.99
C ASP A 75 -6.59 11.61 17.82
N VAL A 76 -6.09 10.40 17.57
CA VAL A 76 -5.24 10.08 16.42
C VAL A 76 -6.06 10.18 15.12
N VAL A 77 -7.28 9.66 15.10
CA VAL A 77 -8.20 9.73 13.94
C VAL A 77 -8.56 11.18 13.62
N GLU A 78 -8.97 11.97 14.61
CA GLU A 78 -9.33 13.38 14.43
C GLU A 78 -8.12 14.21 13.99
N THR A 79 -6.95 13.92 14.54
CA THR A 79 -5.70 14.56 14.12
C THR A 79 -5.35 14.21 12.68
N PHE A 80 -5.54 12.95 12.29
CA PHE A 80 -5.37 12.53 10.91
C PHE A 80 -6.32 13.30 9.99
N VAL A 81 -7.63 13.34 10.25
CA VAL A 81 -8.61 14.04 9.41
C VAL A 81 -8.26 15.52 9.29
N ARG A 82 -7.99 16.18 10.43
CA ARG A 82 -7.65 17.61 10.48
C ARG A 82 -6.38 17.95 9.72
N GLU A 83 -5.30 17.19 9.89
CA GLU A 83 -4.04 17.52 9.22
C GLU A 83 -4.03 17.07 7.77
N SER A 84 -4.66 15.95 7.45
CA SER A 84 -4.73 15.47 6.06
C SER A 84 -5.64 16.28 5.16
N SER A 85 -6.66 16.96 5.71
CA SER A 85 -7.51 17.88 4.94
C SER A 85 -6.71 19.03 4.29
N ARG A 86 -5.57 19.38 4.88
CA ARG A 86 -4.65 20.42 4.40
C ARG A 86 -3.60 19.91 3.43
N ASN A 87 -3.56 18.62 3.12
CA ASN A 87 -2.50 18.05 2.28
C ASN A 87 -2.51 18.65 0.87
N SER A 88 -3.68 18.77 0.24
CA SER A 88 -3.82 19.34 -1.10
C SER A 88 -3.31 20.77 -1.15
N GLU A 89 -3.75 21.62 -0.23
CA GLU A 89 -3.28 23.01 -0.12
C GLU A 89 -1.78 23.08 0.11
N TRP A 90 -1.25 22.27 1.04
CA TRP A 90 0.18 22.25 1.34
C TRP A 90 1.03 21.82 0.13
N VAL A 91 0.65 20.75 -0.56
CA VAL A 91 1.34 20.33 -1.81
C VAL A 91 1.20 21.39 -2.90
N GLY A 92 0.06 22.09 -2.96
CA GLY A 92 -0.14 23.26 -3.82
C GLY A 92 0.86 24.39 -3.54
N GLY A 93 1.05 24.72 -2.26
CA GLY A 93 2.04 25.71 -1.81
C GLY A 93 3.49 25.33 -2.12
N LEU A 94 3.79 24.04 -2.28
CA LEU A 94 5.08 23.52 -2.75
C LEU A 94 5.24 23.59 -4.29
N GLY A 95 4.25 24.11 -5.01
CA GLY A 95 4.26 24.26 -6.47
C GLY A 95 3.65 23.08 -7.24
N GLY A 96 2.91 22.19 -6.58
CA GLY A 96 2.13 21.14 -7.25
C GLY A 96 0.80 21.66 -7.79
N GLU A 97 0.52 21.50 -9.08
CA GLU A 97 -0.83 21.78 -9.60
C GLU A 97 -1.79 20.68 -9.13
N ILE A 98 -2.72 21.01 -8.24
CA ILE A 98 -3.66 20.03 -7.67
C ILE A 98 -4.90 19.93 -8.55
N VAL A 99 -5.24 18.71 -8.92
CA VAL A 99 -6.46 18.38 -9.67
C VAL A 99 -7.27 17.31 -8.94
N PRO A 100 -8.61 17.31 -9.06
CA PRO A 100 -9.41 16.15 -8.69
C PRO A 100 -8.88 14.93 -9.43
N ARG A 101 -8.73 13.80 -8.73
CA ARG A 101 -8.56 12.53 -9.43
C ARG A 101 -9.91 12.22 -10.04
N SER A 102 -10.02 12.42 -11.35
CA SER A 102 -11.16 11.96 -12.12
C SER A 102 -11.45 10.52 -11.73
N PRO A 103 -12.73 10.13 -11.49
CA PRO A 103 -13.07 8.73 -11.53
C PRO A 103 -12.53 8.27 -12.87
N SER A 104 -11.52 7.40 -12.86
CA SER A 104 -11.14 6.77 -14.09
C SER A 104 -12.43 6.13 -14.58
N ILE A 105 -12.95 6.58 -15.72
CA ILE A 105 -13.85 5.76 -16.55
C ILE A 105 -12.98 4.63 -17.15
N ASP A 106 -12.11 4.04 -16.32
CA ASP A 106 -11.56 2.74 -16.55
C ASP A 106 -12.75 1.84 -16.27
N SER A 107 -13.34 1.33 -17.34
CA SER A 107 -14.25 0.17 -17.33
C SER A 107 -13.51 -1.11 -16.88
N ARG A 108 -12.47 -0.97 -16.06
CA ARG A 108 -11.63 -2.03 -15.55
C ARG A 108 -12.08 -2.49 -14.18
N PHE A 109 -11.82 -3.76 -13.90
CA PHE A 109 -12.23 -4.40 -12.66
C PHE A 109 -11.04 -4.77 -11.77
N PRO A 110 -11.23 -4.73 -10.43
CA PRO A 110 -12.43 -4.24 -9.73
C PRO A 110 -12.64 -2.72 -9.90
N ILE A 111 -13.90 -2.27 -9.82
CA ILE A 111 -14.27 -0.87 -10.09
C ILE A 111 -13.69 0.05 -9.02
N ALA A 112 -13.07 1.16 -9.43
CA ALA A 112 -12.60 2.18 -8.51
C ALA A 112 -13.73 3.13 -8.11
N VAL A 113 -14.05 3.20 -6.80
CA VAL A 113 -15.04 4.14 -6.27
C VAL A 113 -14.39 5.52 -6.01
N PRO A 114 -14.94 6.62 -6.56
CA PRO A 114 -14.31 7.95 -6.45
C PRO A 114 -14.40 8.58 -5.05
N LEU A 115 -15.45 8.25 -4.29
CA LEU A 115 -15.74 8.79 -2.95
C LEU A 115 -15.31 7.80 -1.85
N ALA A 116 -16.16 7.58 -0.84
CA ALA A 116 -16.00 6.54 0.17
C ALA A 116 -15.94 5.17 -0.51
N ALA A 117 -14.88 4.40 -0.24
CA ALA A 117 -14.77 3.01 -0.70
C ALA A 117 -15.91 2.14 -0.15
N PHE A 118 -16.45 2.49 1.01
CA PHE A 118 -17.51 1.77 1.70
C PHE A 118 -18.70 2.71 1.95
N PRO A 119 -19.53 3.01 0.95
CA PRO A 119 -20.58 4.03 1.08
C PRO A 119 -21.70 3.67 2.09
N GLY A 120 -21.82 2.40 2.47
CA GLY A 120 -22.87 1.91 3.36
C GLY A 120 -22.56 1.95 4.86
N ILE A 121 -21.39 2.44 5.28
CA ILE A 121 -21.01 2.50 6.70
C ILE A 121 -21.15 3.92 7.28
N ARG A 122 -21.21 4.00 8.61
CA ARG A 122 -21.33 5.26 9.36
C ARG A 122 -20.30 6.29 8.89
N GLY A 123 -20.74 7.52 8.62
CA GLY A 123 -19.87 8.66 8.30
C GLY A 123 -19.37 8.72 6.86
N ALA A 124 -19.75 7.78 5.99
CA ALA A 124 -19.29 7.72 4.60
C ALA A 124 -19.59 9.00 3.81
N GLU A 125 -20.67 9.71 4.15
CA GLU A 125 -21.05 10.99 3.55
C GLU A 125 -20.11 12.15 3.90
N GLY A 126 -19.22 11.99 4.89
CA GLY A 126 -18.15 12.94 5.19
C GLY A 126 -16.94 12.83 4.26
N ILE A 127 -16.82 11.75 3.48
CA ILE A 127 -15.66 11.49 2.62
C ILE A 127 -15.79 12.23 1.29
N GLY A 128 -14.79 13.05 0.99
CA GLY A 128 -14.69 13.79 -0.26
C GLY A 128 -13.93 13.04 -1.36
N LEU A 129 -13.83 13.72 -2.50
CA LEU A 129 -13.09 13.25 -3.66
C LEU A 129 -11.59 13.08 -3.35
N ARG A 130 -10.95 12.21 -4.13
CA ARG A 130 -9.49 12.13 -4.16
C ARG A 130 -8.94 13.27 -5.00
N THR A 131 -7.83 13.86 -4.60
CA THR A 131 -7.04 14.80 -5.39
C THR A 131 -5.66 14.22 -5.68
N ARG A 132 -4.97 14.73 -6.68
CA ARG A 132 -3.58 14.37 -7.00
C ARG A 132 -2.85 15.58 -7.58
N VAL A 133 -1.52 15.48 -7.64
CA VAL A 133 -0.73 16.38 -8.48
C VAL A 133 -1.01 16.05 -9.95
N LYS A 134 -1.18 17.07 -10.78
CA LYS A 134 -1.33 16.92 -12.22
C LYS A 134 -0.04 16.42 -12.83
N GLY A 135 -0.17 15.50 -13.78
CA GLY A 135 0.93 14.88 -14.49
C GLY A 135 0.42 14.12 -15.71
N ALA A 136 1.33 13.67 -16.56
CA ALA A 136 0.99 13.04 -17.84
C ALA A 136 0.42 11.62 -17.72
N GLY A 137 0.66 10.92 -16.60
CA GLY A 137 0.30 9.51 -16.42
C GLY A 137 -0.96 9.26 -15.58
N ALA A 138 -1.41 8.00 -15.57
CA ALA A 138 -2.52 7.53 -14.72
C ALA A 138 -2.13 7.41 -13.23
N ALA A 139 -0.87 7.12 -12.93
CA ALA A 139 -0.28 7.10 -11.59
C ALA A 139 0.24 8.50 -11.21
N GLY A 140 -0.18 9.05 -10.06
CA GLY A 140 0.26 10.37 -9.58
C GLY A 140 1.43 10.31 -8.56
N GLY A 141 1.92 9.12 -8.21
CA GLY A 141 2.94 8.96 -7.17
C GLY A 141 4.28 9.61 -7.54
N ILE A 142 4.70 9.46 -8.80
CA ILE A 142 5.90 10.11 -9.36
C ILE A 142 5.74 11.63 -9.36
N ASP A 143 4.58 12.14 -9.75
CA ASP A 143 4.29 13.58 -9.77
C ASP A 143 4.36 14.19 -8.36
N LEU A 144 3.70 13.53 -7.39
CA LEU A 144 3.77 13.91 -5.98
C LEU A 144 5.21 13.88 -5.47
N TRP A 145 5.96 12.81 -5.77
CA TRP A 145 7.36 12.71 -5.39
C TRP A 145 8.21 13.81 -6.02
N GLY A 146 7.96 14.18 -7.28
CA GLY A 146 8.65 15.28 -7.96
C GLY A 146 8.48 16.61 -7.24
N VAL A 147 7.26 16.92 -6.75
CA VAL A 147 6.99 18.12 -5.95
C VAL A 147 7.72 18.07 -4.61
N LEU A 148 7.67 16.94 -3.90
CA LEU A 148 8.32 16.82 -2.58
C LEU A 148 9.85 16.89 -2.68
N SER A 149 10.44 16.08 -3.57
CA SER A 149 11.89 15.96 -3.71
C SER A 149 12.55 17.26 -4.17
N ARG A 150 11.94 18.00 -5.10
CA ARG A 150 12.50 19.29 -5.55
C ARG A 150 12.53 20.35 -4.45
N ASN A 151 11.54 20.34 -3.56
CA ASN A 151 11.48 21.26 -2.43
C ASN A 151 12.51 20.89 -1.35
N VAL A 152 12.71 19.59 -1.10
CA VAL A 152 13.79 19.12 -0.21
C VAL A 152 15.15 19.53 -0.76
N ALA A 153 15.39 19.33 -2.07
CA ALA A 153 16.63 19.73 -2.73
C ALA A 153 16.87 21.25 -2.65
N ALA A 154 15.83 22.07 -2.85
CA ALA A 154 15.93 23.53 -2.77
C ALA A 154 16.33 24.05 -1.36
N LYS A 155 16.08 23.25 -0.32
CA LYS A 155 16.43 23.57 1.07
C LYS A 155 17.82 23.07 1.48
N SER A 156 18.58 22.47 0.55
CA SER A 156 19.94 21.94 0.80
C SER A 156 20.01 20.97 1.99
N ILE A 157 18.96 20.16 2.19
CA ILE A 157 18.95 19.11 3.22
C ILE A 157 19.93 18.01 2.82
N GLU A 158 20.81 17.62 3.74
CA GLU A 158 21.75 16.53 3.52
C GLU A 158 21.03 15.18 3.57
N ILE A 159 21.29 14.33 2.57
CA ILE A 159 20.69 13.01 2.41
C ILE A 159 21.80 11.99 2.19
N LEU A 160 21.90 10.98 3.05
CA LEU A 160 22.80 9.85 2.87
C LEU A 160 22.03 8.67 2.28
N TYR A 161 22.25 8.42 1.00
CA TYR A 161 21.73 7.23 0.30
C TYR A 161 22.55 5.99 0.59
N SER A 162 22.01 4.81 0.26
CA SER A 162 22.66 3.52 0.53
C SER A 162 23.11 3.36 1.99
N SER A 163 22.35 3.95 2.92
CA SER A 163 22.72 4.09 4.34
C SER A 163 21.65 3.47 5.25
N PRO A 164 21.42 2.14 5.19
CA PRO A 164 20.47 1.47 6.08
C PRO A 164 20.84 1.68 7.55
N VAL A 165 19.86 2.13 8.34
CA VAL A 165 20.00 2.24 9.79
C VAL A 165 19.94 0.85 10.42
N LYS A 166 20.92 0.55 11.27
CA LYS A 166 21.08 -0.73 11.94
C LYS A 166 20.60 -0.72 13.39
N ARG A 167 20.73 0.42 14.08
CA ARG A 167 20.42 0.55 15.52
C ARG A 167 20.02 1.97 15.88
N LEU A 168 19.10 2.11 16.84
CA LEU A 168 18.86 3.35 17.56
C LEU A 168 19.86 3.48 18.73
N LEU A 169 20.34 4.69 18.98
CA LEU A 169 21.19 5.01 20.13
C LEU A 169 20.32 5.63 21.21
N VAL A 170 20.31 5.01 22.39
CA VAL A 170 19.45 5.40 23.51
C VAL A 170 20.31 5.68 24.74
N GLU A 171 20.10 6.83 25.36
CA GLU A 171 20.81 7.25 26.57
C GLU A 171 19.83 7.37 27.75
N LYS A 172 20.29 6.94 28.94
CA LYS A 172 19.46 6.90 30.14
C LYS A 172 19.06 8.33 30.53
N GLY A 173 17.75 8.58 30.65
CA GLY A 173 17.19 9.89 31.00
C GLY A 173 16.92 10.78 29.79
N GLU A 174 17.74 10.69 28.74
CA GLU A 174 17.64 11.50 27.52
C GLU A 174 16.78 10.88 26.42
N GLY A 175 16.66 9.55 26.36
CA GLY A 175 15.93 8.86 25.31
C GLY A 175 16.77 8.62 24.06
N VAL A 176 16.16 8.70 22.87
CA VAL A 176 16.86 8.45 21.61
C VAL A 176 17.74 9.64 21.23
N THR A 177 19.06 9.42 21.13
CA THR A 177 20.07 10.46 20.86
C THR A 177 20.70 10.37 19.46
N GLY A 178 20.37 9.32 18.70
CA GLY A 178 20.92 9.14 17.36
C GLY A 178 20.71 7.75 16.80
N VAL A 179 21.46 7.43 15.76
CA VAL A 179 21.43 6.13 15.08
C VAL A 179 22.82 5.67 14.65
N VAL A 180 22.95 4.37 14.44
CA VAL A 180 24.06 3.76 13.68
C VAL A 180 23.55 3.38 12.32
N ALA A 181 24.20 3.87 11.26
CA ALA A 181 23.87 3.54 9.87
C ALA A 181 25.06 2.90 9.16
N ALA A 182 24.79 2.03 8.19
CA ALA A 182 25.83 1.56 7.28
C ALA A 182 26.30 2.72 6.37
N SER A 183 27.57 2.69 6.00
CA SER A 183 28.13 3.46 4.90
C SER A 183 29.07 2.55 4.10
N ALA A 184 29.48 2.97 2.89
CA ALA A 184 30.25 2.15 1.96
C ALA A 184 31.54 1.56 2.55
N CYS A 185 32.16 2.24 3.52
CA CYS A 185 33.45 1.84 4.09
C CYS A 185 33.39 1.42 5.57
N LYS A 186 32.40 1.89 6.34
CA LYS A 186 32.24 1.60 7.77
C LYS A 186 30.84 1.96 8.25
N ASP A 187 30.45 1.45 9.42
CA ASP A 187 29.29 1.99 10.12
C ASP A 187 29.59 3.40 10.66
N VAL A 188 28.61 4.29 10.56
CA VAL A 188 28.69 5.69 10.99
C VAL A 188 27.72 5.96 12.13
N LYS A 189 28.14 6.76 13.11
CA LYS A 189 27.29 7.25 14.20
C LYS A 189 26.75 8.63 13.86
N VAL A 190 25.44 8.74 13.82
CA VAL A 190 24.73 9.97 13.51
C VAL A 190 24.04 10.46 14.78
N ARG A 191 24.38 11.67 15.22
CA ARG A 191 23.73 12.32 16.36
C ARG A 191 22.46 13.03 15.92
N ALA A 192 21.39 12.83 16.69
CA ALA A 192 20.19 13.64 16.66
C ALA A 192 20.14 14.47 17.95
N ARG A 193 20.24 15.80 17.85
CA ARG A 193 20.22 16.69 19.03
C ARG A 193 18.82 16.85 19.59
N ARG A 194 17.77 16.74 18.78
CA ARG A 194 16.36 16.92 19.18
C ARG A 194 15.54 15.64 19.04
N GLY A 195 15.66 14.89 17.93
CA GLY A 195 15.02 13.58 17.86
C GLY A 195 15.21 12.81 16.55
N VAL A 196 14.76 11.56 16.57
CA VAL A 196 14.79 10.64 15.41
C VAL A 196 13.35 10.39 14.94
N ILE A 197 13.14 10.48 13.63
CA ILE A 197 11.86 10.16 12.98
C ILE A 197 12.03 8.91 12.12
N LEU A 198 11.27 7.85 12.42
CA LEU A 198 11.21 6.64 11.60
C LEU A 198 10.11 6.79 10.54
N ALA A 199 10.51 6.80 9.26
CA ALA A 199 9.65 6.91 8.09
C ALA A 199 10.00 5.82 7.06
N CYS A 200 10.25 4.60 7.55
CA CYS A 200 10.97 3.54 6.84
C CYS A 200 10.11 2.68 5.88
N GLY A 201 8.82 2.98 5.74
CA GLY A 201 7.88 2.08 5.05
C GLY A 201 7.52 0.85 5.89
N GLY A 202 6.94 -0.15 5.24
CA GLY A 202 6.44 -1.37 5.87
C GLY A 202 7.38 -2.56 5.79
N PHE A 203 6.78 -3.75 5.71
CA PHE A 203 7.47 -5.04 5.64
C PHE A 203 7.04 -5.91 4.44
N GLU A 204 6.64 -5.29 3.34
CA GLU A 204 6.02 -5.95 2.18
C GLU A 204 6.94 -6.93 1.43
N TYR A 205 8.24 -6.86 1.69
CA TYR A 205 9.23 -7.79 1.14
C TYR A 205 9.84 -8.72 2.21
N ASP A 206 9.27 -8.76 3.42
CA ASP A 206 9.67 -9.71 4.47
C ASP A 206 8.66 -10.86 4.61
N GLN A 207 9.01 -11.99 3.97
CA GLN A 207 8.17 -13.19 3.98
C GLN A 207 8.00 -13.83 5.37
N SER A 208 8.94 -13.61 6.29
CA SER A 208 8.81 -14.13 7.65
C SER A 208 7.78 -13.33 8.44
N MET A 209 7.81 -12.01 8.32
CA MET A 209 6.81 -11.11 8.92
C MET A 209 5.43 -11.33 8.32
N HIS A 210 5.33 -11.61 7.02
CA HIS A 210 4.06 -12.01 6.40
C HIS A 210 3.45 -13.24 7.07
N LEU A 211 4.23 -14.31 7.24
CA LEU A 211 3.74 -15.55 7.85
C LEU A 211 3.38 -15.35 9.33
N ASN A 212 4.19 -14.61 10.09
CA ASN A 212 3.98 -14.41 11.52
C ASN A 212 2.82 -13.45 11.82
N TYR A 213 2.66 -12.36 11.05
CA TYR A 213 1.70 -11.30 11.38
C TYR A 213 0.47 -11.27 10.47
N LEU A 214 0.62 -11.57 9.18
CA LEU A 214 -0.47 -11.56 8.20
C LEU A 214 -1.05 -12.95 7.93
N GLY A 215 -0.38 -14.01 8.40
CA GLY A 215 -0.82 -15.40 8.32
C GLY A 215 -0.62 -16.09 6.97
N GLN A 216 -0.24 -15.38 5.90
CA GLN A 216 0.03 -15.96 4.58
C GLN A 216 1.14 -15.23 3.84
N ARG A 217 1.62 -15.80 2.72
CA ARG A 217 2.61 -15.14 1.85
C ARG A 217 1.91 -14.15 0.92
N TYR A 218 2.59 -13.02 0.69
CA TYR A 218 2.19 -11.99 -0.27
C TYR A 218 3.38 -11.63 -1.16
N PHE A 219 3.09 -11.00 -2.30
CA PHE A 219 4.12 -10.48 -3.21
C PHE A 219 3.99 -8.97 -3.40
N GLY A 220 5.10 -8.23 -3.39
CA GLY A 220 5.06 -6.77 -3.44
C GLY A 220 4.72 -6.22 -4.84
N LEU A 221 3.81 -5.24 -4.88
CA LEU A 221 3.59 -4.29 -5.99
C LEU A 221 4.35 -2.96 -5.76
N CYS A 222 5.13 -2.90 -4.69
CA CYS A 222 5.67 -1.70 -4.09
C CYS A 222 7.21 -1.76 -3.99
N ASN A 223 7.83 -0.92 -3.17
CA ASN A 223 9.29 -0.80 -3.05
C ASN A 223 9.94 -2.05 -2.42
N PRO A 224 10.87 -2.74 -3.13
CA PRO A 224 11.62 -3.89 -2.58
C PRO A 224 12.46 -3.58 -1.33
N GLY A 225 12.75 -2.31 -1.06
CA GLY A 225 13.50 -1.89 0.12
C GLY A 225 12.74 -2.03 1.44
N ASN A 226 11.42 -2.21 1.41
CA ASN A 226 10.59 -2.29 2.61
C ASN A 226 10.64 -3.70 3.23
N THR A 227 11.57 -3.89 4.15
CA THR A 227 11.85 -5.20 4.79
C THR A 227 11.54 -5.22 6.28
N GLY A 228 10.79 -4.23 6.79
CA GLY A 228 10.40 -4.17 8.21
C GLY A 228 11.52 -3.71 9.15
N ASP A 229 12.57 -3.07 8.64
CA ASP A 229 13.74 -2.65 9.43
C ASP A 229 13.32 -1.67 10.55
N GLY A 230 12.49 -0.69 10.22
CA GLY A 230 11.95 0.30 11.18
C GLY A 230 11.14 -0.34 12.32
N ILE A 231 10.45 -1.45 12.05
CA ILE A 231 9.68 -2.19 13.05
C ILE A 231 10.64 -2.84 14.06
N ARG A 232 11.70 -3.49 13.56
CA ARG A 232 12.72 -4.12 14.42
C ARG A 232 13.47 -3.08 15.27
N LEU A 233 13.84 -1.95 14.66
CA LEU A 233 14.49 -0.84 15.37
C LEU A 233 13.67 -0.32 16.54
N ALA A 234 12.36 -0.11 16.32
CA ALA A 234 11.48 0.37 17.38
C ALA A 234 11.23 -0.71 18.45
N ALA A 235 10.98 -1.96 18.02
CA ALA A 235 10.74 -3.07 18.95
C ALA A 235 11.96 -3.38 19.84
N GLU A 236 13.20 -3.24 19.31
CA GLU A 236 14.45 -3.46 20.07
C GLU A 236 14.51 -2.61 21.34
N ILE A 237 13.90 -1.42 21.33
CA ILE A 237 13.93 -0.49 22.45
C ILE A 237 12.61 -0.44 23.24
N GLY A 238 11.73 -1.42 23.04
CA GLY A 238 10.49 -1.57 23.80
C GLY A 238 9.28 -0.79 23.27
N ALA A 239 9.29 -0.36 22.00
CA ALA A 239 8.10 0.20 21.37
C ALA A 239 6.98 -0.83 21.27
N ASP A 240 5.76 -0.42 21.56
CA ASP A 240 4.57 -1.22 21.27
C ASP A 240 4.33 -1.30 19.77
N LEU A 241 3.74 -2.39 19.31
CA LEU A 241 3.38 -2.59 17.92
C LEU A 241 1.87 -2.68 17.78
N TRP A 242 1.32 -1.99 16.78
CA TRP A 242 -0.10 -2.09 16.42
C TRP A 242 -0.30 -2.50 14.97
N HIS A 243 -1.52 -2.95 14.67
CA HIS A 243 -2.02 -3.21 13.31
C HIS A 243 -1.12 -4.13 12.46
N MET A 244 -0.34 -5.00 13.09
CA MET A 244 0.58 -5.92 12.42
C MET A 244 -0.11 -6.89 11.46
N ASN A 245 -1.41 -7.12 11.64
CA ASN A 245 -2.28 -7.93 10.78
C ASN A 245 -3.05 -7.11 9.72
N GLY A 246 -2.79 -5.80 9.60
CA GLY A 246 -3.40 -4.91 8.63
C GLY A 246 -2.55 -4.76 7.36
N ALA A 247 -3.18 -4.79 6.19
CA ALA A 247 -2.52 -4.61 4.90
C ALA A 247 -3.49 -4.12 3.83
N ALA A 248 -2.99 -3.39 2.83
CA ALA A 248 -3.72 -3.13 1.59
C ALA A 248 -3.24 -4.10 0.51
N VAL A 249 -4.13 -4.99 0.10
CA VAL A 249 -3.82 -6.13 -0.77
C VAL A 249 -4.73 -6.10 -1.97
N ASN A 250 -4.11 -6.18 -3.15
CA ASN A 250 -4.77 -6.42 -4.42
C ASN A 250 -4.44 -7.84 -4.92
N LEU A 251 -5.06 -8.26 -6.01
CA LEU A 251 -4.63 -9.44 -6.75
C LEU A 251 -3.56 -9.04 -7.77
N GLY A 252 -2.68 -9.98 -8.08
CA GLY A 252 -1.61 -9.76 -9.03
C GLY A 252 -1.00 -11.06 -9.54
N TYR A 253 -0.17 -10.92 -10.55
CA TYR A 253 0.56 -12.01 -11.17
C TYR A 253 1.98 -12.04 -10.62
N LYS A 254 2.42 -13.21 -10.17
CA LYS A 254 3.80 -13.43 -9.73
C LYS A 254 4.48 -14.39 -10.69
N PHE A 255 5.59 -13.94 -11.26
CA PHE A 255 6.43 -14.74 -12.15
C PHE A 255 7.83 -14.90 -11.55
N PRO A 256 8.48 -16.08 -11.66
CA PRO A 256 9.82 -16.32 -11.13
C PRO A 256 10.90 -15.35 -11.62
N GLU A 257 10.74 -14.81 -12.83
CA GLU A 257 11.67 -13.92 -13.52
C GLU A 257 11.79 -12.54 -12.87
N PHE A 258 10.81 -12.14 -12.05
CA PHE A 258 10.77 -10.84 -11.40
C PHE A 258 10.70 -10.95 -9.88
N GLY A 259 11.37 -10.03 -9.19
CA GLY A 259 11.28 -9.87 -7.74
C GLY A 259 9.98 -9.23 -7.26
N PHE A 260 9.17 -8.66 -8.16
CA PHE A 260 7.92 -7.96 -7.87
C PHE A 260 6.73 -8.65 -8.56
N ALA A 261 5.51 -8.30 -8.15
CA ALA A 261 4.28 -8.73 -8.81
C ALA A 261 3.82 -7.71 -9.86
N ILE A 262 2.99 -8.16 -10.79
CA ILE A 262 2.30 -7.32 -11.77
C ILE A 262 0.84 -7.20 -11.34
N ARG A 263 0.30 -5.98 -11.29
CA ARG A 263 -1.07 -5.76 -10.81
C ARG A 263 -2.07 -6.40 -11.77
N HIS A 264 -3.00 -7.16 -11.23
CA HIS A 264 -4.13 -7.71 -11.97
C HIS A 264 -5.17 -6.62 -12.24
N SER A 265 -5.72 -6.58 -13.46
CA SER A 265 -6.89 -5.74 -13.75
C SER A 265 -7.57 -6.20 -15.03
N MET A 266 -8.88 -6.49 -14.95
CA MET A 266 -9.63 -6.98 -16.11
C MET A 266 -10.22 -5.84 -16.93
N PRO A 267 -10.11 -5.88 -18.28
CA PRO A 267 -10.59 -4.82 -19.18
C PRO A 267 -12.10 -4.88 -19.47
N SER A 268 -12.78 -5.95 -19.06
CA SER A 268 -14.21 -6.16 -19.19
C SER A 268 -14.72 -7.07 -18.08
N ALA A 269 -16.03 -7.22 -17.97
CA ALA A 269 -16.67 -8.03 -16.93
C ALA A 269 -16.78 -9.53 -17.29
N GLY A 270 -16.30 -9.99 -18.45
CA GLY A 270 -16.42 -11.40 -18.89
C GLY A 270 -15.42 -12.36 -18.23
N PHE A 271 -15.35 -12.35 -16.90
CA PHE A 271 -14.39 -13.15 -16.14
C PHE A 271 -14.91 -13.55 -14.76
N ILE A 272 -14.32 -14.61 -14.21
CA ILE A 272 -14.55 -15.07 -12.83
C ILE A 272 -13.23 -15.43 -12.14
N TYR A 273 -13.22 -15.42 -10.81
CA TYR A 273 -12.14 -15.99 -10.02
C TYR A 273 -12.56 -17.36 -9.50
N VAL A 274 -11.68 -18.35 -9.64
CA VAL A 274 -11.88 -19.68 -9.07
C VAL A 274 -10.72 -20.04 -8.14
N ASP A 275 -11.02 -20.77 -7.08
CA ASP A 275 -10.02 -21.37 -6.20
C ASP A 275 -9.39 -22.63 -6.83
N GLN A 276 -8.47 -23.28 -6.13
CA GLN A 276 -7.82 -24.52 -6.57
C GLN A 276 -8.77 -25.72 -6.71
N LEU A 277 -10.00 -25.62 -6.19
CA LEU A 277 -11.05 -26.61 -6.36
C LEU A 277 -11.98 -26.24 -7.54
N GLY A 278 -11.73 -25.13 -8.23
CA GLY A 278 -12.55 -24.68 -9.35
C GLY A 278 -13.85 -24.01 -8.92
N GLN A 279 -13.95 -23.50 -7.69
CA GLN A 279 -15.15 -22.82 -7.18
C GLN A 279 -14.96 -21.30 -7.16
N ARG A 280 -16.02 -20.56 -7.55
CA ARG A 280 -16.07 -19.12 -7.32
C ARG A 280 -16.14 -18.81 -5.82
N PHE A 281 -15.68 -17.64 -5.43
CA PHE A 281 -15.58 -17.29 -4.01
C PHE A 281 -15.85 -15.82 -3.68
N ILE A 282 -16.13 -14.96 -4.66
CA ILE A 282 -16.33 -13.52 -4.44
C ILE A 282 -17.07 -12.86 -5.61
N ASP A 283 -17.65 -11.68 -5.38
CA ASP A 283 -17.96 -10.71 -6.43
C ASP A 283 -16.66 -10.10 -6.96
N GLU A 284 -16.28 -10.52 -8.17
CA GLU A 284 -15.03 -10.14 -8.80
C GLU A 284 -14.98 -8.66 -9.24
N THR A 285 -16.10 -7.96 -9.21
CA THR A 285 -16.27 -6.62 -9.78
C THR A 285 -16.49 -5.52 -8.75
N GLY A 286 -17.25 -5.80 -7.69
CA GLY A 286 -17.64 -4.84 -6.66
C GLY A 286 -16.78 -4.86 -5.38
N THR A 287 -15.86 -5.82 -5.24
CA THR A 287 -14.94 -5.85 -4.09
C THR A 287 -13.87 -4.76 -4.21
N ASP A 288 -13.70 -3.91 -3.19
CA ASP A 288 -12.61 -2.93 -3.18
C ASP A 288 -11.26 -3.63 -3.30
N ALA A 289 -10.45 -3.15 -4.26
CA ALA A 289 -9.17 -3.73 -4.64
C ALA A 289 -8.16 -3.82 -3.49
N HIS A 290 -8.33 -3.08 -2.39
CA HIS A 290 -7.41 -3.10 -1.25
C HIS A 290 -7.80 -4.14 -0.19
N LEU A 291 -8.99 -4.73 -0.28
CA LEU A 291 -9.50 -5.74 0.66
C LEU A 291 -9.34 -7.18 0.14
N MET A 292 -8.57 -7.41 -0.93
CA MET A 292 -8.38 -8.75 -1.49
C MET A 292 -7.62 -9.69 -0.53
N TRP A 293 -7.08 -9.18 0.59
CA TRP A 293 -6.59 -10.00 1.69
C TRP A 293 -7.69 -10.86 2.31
N ALA A 294 -8.92 -10.36 2.44
CA ALA A 294 -10.01 -11.02 3.13
C ALA A 294 -10.41 -12.34 2.44
N PRO A 295 -10.78 -12.35 1.15
CA PRO A 295 -11.12 -13.60 0.46
C PRO A 295 -9.94 -14.54 0.33
N THR A 296 -8.72 -14.05 0.10
CA THR A 296 -7.52 -14.90 -0.13
C THR A 296 -6.96 -15.53 1.14
N SER A 297 -7.27 -14.97 2.31
CA SER A 297 -6.82 -15.52 3.61
C SER A 297 -7.58 -16.77 4.06
N TYR A 298 -8.63 -17.17 3.34
CA TYR A 298 -9.45 -18.34 3.66
C TYR A 298 -8.63 -19.63 3.80
N ILE A 299 -8.89 -20.37 4.88
CA ILE A 299 -8.36 -21.71 5.12
C ILE A 299 -9.55 -22.66 5.20
N ASP A 300 -9.55 -23.69 4.36
CA ASP A 300 -10.49 -24.80 4.52
C ASP A 300 -10.09 -25.57 5.79
N THR A 301 -10.96 -25.55 6.80
CA THR A 301 -10.70 -26.18 8.10
C THR A 301 -10.73 -27.70 8.06
N LYS A 302 -11.25 -28.31 6.98
CA LYS A 302 -11.24 -29.77 6.80
C LYS A 302 -9.93 -30.26 6.21
N THR A 303 -9.39 -29.52 5.23
CA THR A 303 -8.15 -29.90 4.55
C THR A 303 -6.92 -29.17 5.07
N LEU A 304 -7.12 -28.13 5.88
CA LEU A 304 -6.11 -27.18 6.36
C LEU A 304 -5.33 -26.52 5.22
N LYS A 305 -5.95 -26.40 4.03
CA LYS A 305 -5.34 -25.80 2.83
C LYS A 305 -5.91 -24.42 2.56
N ARG A 306 -5.06 -23.57 1.99
CA ARG A 306 -5.47 -22.31 1.36
C ARG A 306 -5.81 -22.57 -0.09
N THR A 307 -7.08 -22.84 -0.37
CA THR A 307 -7.51 -23.15 -1.73
C THR A 307 -7.51 -21.92 -2.64
N ARG A 308 -7.53 -20.70 -2.08
CA ARG A 308 -7.61 -19.44 -2.84
C ARG A 308 -6.27 -18.77 -3.11
N THR A 309 -5.15 -19.38 -2.70
CA THR A 309 -3.80 -18.83 -2.86
C THR A 309 -2.82 -19.91 -3.41
N PRO A 310 -2.47 -19.88 -4.72
CA PRO A 310 -3.06 -18.99 -5.72
C PRO A 310 -4.53 -19.36 -6.01
N SER A 311 -5.26 -18.41 -6.56
CA SER A 311 -6.52 -18.62 -7.28
C SER A 311 -6.25 -18.44 -8.78
N TYR A 312 -7.26 -18.62 -9.63
CA TYR A 312 -7.15 -18.44 -11.07
C TYR A 312 -8.25 -17.49 -11.55
N VAL A 313 -7.89 -16.55 -12.44
CA VAL A 313 -8.90 -15.85 -13.23
C VAL A 313 -9.18 -16.65 -14.49
N ILE A 314 -10.45 -16.85 -14.80
CA ILE A 314 -10.96 -17.54 -15.99
C ILE A 314 -11.70 -16.53 -16.85
N PHE A 315 -11.38 -16.47 -18.13
CA PHE A 315 -12.00 -15.53 -19.08
C PHE A 315 -11.94 -16.08 -20.52
N ASP A 316 -12.65 -15.43 -21.44
CA ASP A 316 -12.80 -15.87 -22.84
C ASP A 316 -12.10 -14.94 -23.85
N GLU A 317 -12.21 -15.29 -25.13
CA GLU A 317 -11.59 -14.57 -26.23
C GLU A 317 -12.20 -13.18 -26.47
N ASP A 318 -13.47 -12.98 -26.11
CA ASP A 318 -14.05 -11.63 -26.12
C ASP A 318 -13.41 -10.74 -25.06
N THR A 319 -13.16 -11.27 -23.86
CA THR A 319 -12.49 -10.55 -22.78
C THR A 319 -11.02 -10.29 -23.07
N ARG A 320 -10.29 -11.27 -23.62
CA ARG A 320 -8.87 -11.10 -24.01
C ARG A 320 -8.69 -9.92 -24.96
N MET A 321 -9.57 -9.81 -25.96
CA MET A 321 -9.46 -8.80 -27.02
C MET A 321 -9.89 -7.40 -26.58
N ARG A 322 -10.46 -7.24 -25.38
CA ARG A 322 -10.81 -5.92 -24.82
C ARG A 322 -9.60 -5.17 -24.26
N GLY A 323 -8.49 -5.87 -23.98
CA GLY A 323 -7.22 -5.25 -23.63
C GLY A 323 -6.35 -6.08 -22.68
N MET A 324 -5.29 -5.45 -22.17
CA MET A 324 -4.36 -6.07 -21.23
C MET A 324 -5.04 -6.46 -19.91
N VAL A 325 -4.75 -7.67 -19.42
CA VAL A 325 -5.19 -8.17 -18.10
C VAL A 325 -4.17 -7.90 -16.97
N GLY A 326 -2.93 -7.55 -17.35
CA GLY A 326 -1.87 -7.13 -16.45
C GLY A 326 -1.50 -5.68 -16.67
N LEU A 327 -1.43 -4.91 -15.57
CA LEU A 327 -1.06 -3.50 -15.60
C LEU A 327 0.42 -3.32 -15.27
N THR A 328 1.15 -2.72 -16.22
CA THR A 328 2.57 -2.38 -16.12
C THR A 328 2.80 -0.88 -16.02
N ASP A 329 1.77 -0.11 -15.66
CA ASP A 329 1.78 1.35 -15.55
C ASP A 329 2.12 1.85 -14.13
N HIS A 330 2.47 0.94 -13.22
CA HIS A 330 2.79 1.24 -11.83
C HIS A 330 4.11 0.60 -11.39
N GLY A 331 4.97 1.38 -10.73
CA GLY A 331 6.15 0.84 -10.05
C GLY A 331 7.23 0.29 -10.98
N LYS A 332 8.19 -0.47 -10.44
CA LYS A 332 9.36 -0.97 -11.19
C LYS A 332 9.03 -1.84 -12.40
N VAL A 333 7.83 -2.42 -12.48
CA VAL A 333 7.46 -3.24 -13.64
C VAL A 333 7.47 -2.43 -14.93
N SER A 334 7.09 -1.14 -14.88
CA SER A 334 7.08 -0.27 -16.08
C SER A 334 8.45 -0.16 -16.72
N ASP A 335 9.52 -0.30 -15.93
CA ASP A 335 10.89 -0.09 -16.38
C ASP A 335 11.49 -1.35 -17.02
N VAL A 336 10.87 -2.52 -16.80
CA VAL A 336 11.49 -3.81 -17.14
C VAL A 336 10.57 -4.76 -17.90
N TYR A 337 9.26 -4.50 -17.94
CA TYR A 337 8.33 -5.33 -18.68
C TYR A 337 7.14 -4.55 -19.25
N GLN A 338 6.88 -4.74 -20.54
CA GLN A 338 5.71 -4.20 -21.22
C GLN A 338 4.74 -5.34 -21.54
N TRP A 339 3.54 -5.27 -20.96
CA TRP A 339 2.49 -6.25 -21.26
C TRP A 339 1.99 -6.09 -22.70
N SER A 340 1.76 -7.20 -23.40
CA SER A 340 1.27 -7.12 -24.77
C SER A 340 -0.19 -6.64 -24.81
N PRO A 341 -0.57 -5.69 -25.71
CA PRO A 341 -1.92 -5.10 -25.70
C PRO A 341 -3.06 -6.12 -25.81
N ASP A 342 -2.81 -7.26 -26.47
CA ASP A 342 -3.75 -8.35 -26.70
C ASP A 342 -3.43 -9.62 -25.88
N ASN A 343 -2.46 -9.55 -24.95
CA ASN A 343 -2.02 -10.66 -24.11
C ASN A 343 -1.29 -11.80 -24.85
N SER A 344 -1.00 -11.67 -26.16
CA SER A 344 -0.36 -12.72 -26.96
C SER A 344 1.09 -13.04 -26.52
N GLY A 345 1.82 -12.05 -26.02
CA GLY A 345 3.17 -12.24 -25.48
C GLY A 345 3.17 -13.13 -24.24
N GLU A 346 2.22 -12.90 -23.35
CA GLU A 346 2.06 -13.64 -22.10
C GLU A 346 1.50 -15.05 -22.33
N ILE A 347 0.69 -15.25 -23.38
CA ILE A 347 0.29 -16.58 -23.86
C ILE A 347 1.52 -17.35 -24.38
N ARG A 348 2.36 -16.74 -25.25
CA ARG A 348 3.58 -17.39 -25.77
C ARG A 348 4.58 -17.74 -24.68
N LYS A 349 4.67 -16.93 -23.62
CA LYS A 349 5.47 -17.21 -22.42
C LYS A 349 4.88 -18.32 -21.54
N GLY A 350 3.63 -18.73 -21.79
CA GLY A 350 2.91 -19.70 -20.98
C GLY A 350 2.44 -19.17 -19.63
N TRP A 351 2.49 -17.86 -19.42
CA TRP A 351 1.96 -17.19 -18.22
C TRP A 351 0.43 -17.22 -18.20
N ILE A 352 -0.19 -17.03 -19.37
CA ILE A 352 -1.61 -17.24 -19.60
C ILE A 352 -1.79 -18.59 -20.30
N LYS A 353 -2.54 -19.49 -19.69
CA LYS A 353 -2.96 -20.76 -20.29
C LYS A 353 -4.12 -20.52 -21.23
N ALA A 354 -4.14 -21.25 -22.35
CA ALA A 354 -5.17 -21.16 -23.37
C ALA A 354 -5.62 -22.56 -23.79
N ALA A 355 -6.92 -22.75 -24.00
CA ALA A 355 -7.47 -24.00 -24.53
C ALA A 355 -8.78 -23.76 -25.29
N GLU A 356 -9.10 -24.64 -26.24
CA GLU A 356 -10.34 -24.55 -27.02
C GLU A 356 -11.61 -24.92 -26.23
N ASN A 357 -11.45 -25.52 -25.06
CA ASN A 357 -12.57 -25.84 -24.17
C ASN A 357 -12.16 -25.77 -22.70
N ILE A 358 -13.15 -25.60 -21.82
CA ILE A 358 -12.95 -25.47 -20.38
C ILE A 358 -12.34 -26.72 -19.74
N ALA A 359 -12.60 -27.92 -20.26
CA ALA A 359 -12.06 -29.16 -19.72
C ALA A 359 -10.54 -29.23 -19.90
N ASP A 360 -10.06 -28.93 -21.10
CA ASP A 360 -8.62 -28.86 -21.41
C ASP A 360 -7.93 -27.72 -20.65
N LEU A 361 -8.60 -26.58 -20.49
CA LEU A 361 -8.10 -25.49 -19.66
C LEU A 361 -7.93 -25.94 -18.20
N ALA A 362 -8.91 -26.66 -17.64
CA ALA A 362 -8.89 -27.17 -16.28
C ALA A 362 -7.69 -28.12 -16.06
N TYR A 363 -7.42 -29.02 -17.00
CA TYR A 363 -6.24 -29.90 -16.95
C TYR A 363 -4.94 -29.10 -16.89
N GLN A 364 -4.79 -28.03 -17.68
CA GLN A 364 -3.58 -27.19 -17.68
C GLN A 364 -3.33 -26.45 -16.36
N ILE A 365 -4.38 -26.20 -15.57
CA ILE A 365 -4.28 -25.51 -14.26
C ILE A 365 -4.49 -26.45 -13.07
N ASN A 366 -4.50 -27.76 -13.29
CA ASN A 366 -4.69 -28.80 -12.27
C ASN A 366 -6.01 -28.70 -11.49
N ILE A 367 -7.07 -28.26 -12.17
CA ILE A 367 -8.45 -28.27 -11.63
C ILE A 367 -9.21 -29.44 -12.28
N ARG A 368 -10.11 -30.06 -11.53
CA ARG A 368 -10.99 -31.11 -12.05
C ARG A 368 -11.83 -30.58 -13.23
N PRO A 369 -11.75 -31.18 -14.43
CA PRO A 369 -12.48 -30.70 -15.60
C PRO A 369 -13.99 -30.58 -15.38
N ASP A 370 -14.60 -31.60 -14.78
CA ASP A 370 -16.04 -31.63 -14.51
C ASP A 370 -16.48 -30.51 -13.56
N GLN A 371 -15.60 -30.14 -12.62
CA GLN A 371 -15.88 -29.08 -11.66
C GLN A 371 -15.79 -27.69 -12.31
N LEU A 372 -14.73 -27.41 -13.08
CA LEU A 372 -14.59 -26.10 -13.71
C LEU A 372 -15.68 -25.86 -14.77
N GLN A 373 -16.03 -26.90 -15.55
CA GLN A 373 -17.14 -26.82 -16.50
C GLN A 373 -18.46 -26.48 -15.82
N ARG A 374 -18.77 -27.13 -14.68
CA ARG A 374 -19.97 -26.81 -13.89
C ARG A 374 -19.95 -25.37 -13.39
N THR A 375 -18.82 -24.89 -12.88
CA THR A 375 -18.69 -23.51 -12.39
C THR A 375 -18.93 -22.48 -13.49
N VAL A 376 -18.30 -22.64 -14.66
CA VAL A 376 -18.50 -21.73 -15.80
C VAL A 376 -19.93 -21.80 -16.33
N ALA A 377 -20.50 -22.99 -16.46
CA ALA A 377 -21.88 -23.15 -16.88
C ALA A 377 -22.86 -22.51 -15.88
N HIS A 378 -22.64 -22.68 -14.58
CA HIS A 378 -23.46 -22.07 -13.54
C HIS A 378 -23.39 -20.54 -13.58
N TYR A 379 -22.19 -19.97 -13.69
CA TYR A 379 -22.02 -18.53 -13.86
C TYR A 379 -22.74 -18.00 -15.12
N ASN A 380 -22.60 -18.69 -16.26
CA ASN A 380 -23.29 -18.28 -17.48
C ASN A 380 -24.82 -18.31 -17.34
N LEU A 381 -25.39 -19.23 -16.54
CA LEU A 381 -26.83 -19.23 -16.21
C LEU A 381 -27.21 -18.02 -15.35
N GLN A 382 -26.37 -17.62 -14.38
CA GLN A 382 -26.55 -16.41 -13.59
C GLN A 382 -26.51 -15.15 -14.48
N CYS A 383 -25.68 -15.14 -15.53
CA CYS A 383 -25.67 -14.05 -16.51
C CYS A 383 -26.97 -13.97 -17.30
N VAL A 384 -27.57 -15.11 -17.67
CA VAL A 384 -28.87 -15.12 -18.35
C VAL A 384 -29.99 -14.64 -17.44
N SER A 385 -29.97 -15.00 -16.15
CA SER A 385 -30.99 -14.55 -15.20
C SER A 385 -30.79 -13.11 -14.72
N GLY A 386 -29.58 -12.56 -14.86
CA GLY A 386 -29.21 -11.26 -14.29
C GLY A 386 -29.06 -11.29 -12.76
N TYR A 387 -28.87 -12.46 -12.15
CA TYR A 387 -28.85 -12.62 -10.70
C TYR A 387 -27.80 -13.64 -10.23
N ASP A 388 -26.87 -13.18 -9.39
CA ASP A 388 -25.86 -13.98 -8.70
C ASP A 388 -26.20 -14.05 -7.19
N PRO A 389 -26.94 -15.08 -6.74
CA PRO A 389 -27.29 -15.24 -5.33
C PRO A 389 -26.12 -15.64 -4.43
N GLU A 390 -25.04 -16.19 -4.99
CA GLU A 390 -23.93 -16.76 -4.22
C GLU A 390 -22.94 -15.67 -3.80
N HIS A 391 -22.72 -14.69 -4.66
CA HIS A 391 -21.70 -13.67 -4.45
C HIS A 391 -22.22 -12.23 -4.57
N GLY A 392 -23.46 -12.02 -5.02
CA GLY A 392 -24.07 -10.70 -5.07
C GLY A 392 -23.51 -9.78 -6.15
N ARG A 393 -22.88 -10.34 -7.17
CA ARG A 393 -22.32 -9.58 -8.31
C ARG A 393 -23.43 -8.80 -9.04
N ALA A 394 -23.17 -7.53 -9.32
CA ALA A 394 -24.16 -6.61 -9.89
C ALA A 394 -24.60 -7.04 -11.30
N ALA A 395 -25.91 -6.94 -11.57
CA ALA A 395 -26.53 -7.46 -12.80
C ALA A 395 -25.93 -6.90 -14.10
N ASP A 396 -25.54 -5.63 -14.10
CA ASP A 396 -24.91 -4.94 -15.24
C ASP A 396 -23.46 -5.40 -15.51
N THR A 397 -22.86 -6.15 -14.58
CA THR A 397 -21.53 -6.74 -14.71
C THR A 397 -21.56 -8.26 -14.95
N LEU A 398 -22.74 -8.87 -15.06
CA LEU A 398 -22.88 -10.29 -15.37
C LEU A 398 -22.78 -10.51 -16.88
N VAL A 399 -21.57 -10.86 -17.34
CA VAL A 399 -21.27 -11.09 -18.75
C VAL A 399 -20.81 -12.53 -18.95
N PRO A 400 -21.49 -13.34 -19.79
CA PRO A 400 -21.13 -14.74 -20.00
C PRO A 400 -19.69 -14.92 -20.49
N ILE A 401 -19.06 -16.01 -20.05
CA ILE A 401 -17.80 -16.53 -20.59
C ILE A 401 -18.17 -17.52 -21.71
N GLY A 402 -18.05 -17.08 -22.97
CA GLY A 402 -18.66 -17.78 -24.10
C GLY A 402 -17.68 -18.20 -25.19
N ARG A 403 -16.91 -17.24 -25.73
CA ARG A 403 -16.18 -17.45 -26.99
C ARG A 403 -14.82 -18.11 -26.79
N SER A 404 -14.62 -19.31 -27.35
CA SER A 404 -13.32 -19.97 -27.43
C SER A 404 -12.28 -19.14 -28.21
N PRO A 405 -10.98 -19.19 -27.89
CA PRO A 405 -10.36 -19.94 -26.78
C PRO A 405 -10.69 -19.40 -25.39
N TYR A 406 -10.54 -20.26 -24.38
CA TYR A 406 -10.66 -19.91 -22.97
C TYR A 406 -9.28 -19.77 -22.33
N TYR A 407 -9.18 -18.87 -21.35
CA TYR A 407 -7.92 -18.46 -20.75
C TYR A 407 -7.94 -18.59 -19.24
N ALA A 408 -6.78 -18.96 -18.69
CA ALA A 408 -6.55 -18.97 -17.26
C ALA A 408 -5.17 -18.41 -16.90
N ILE A 409 -5.10 -17.65 -15.82
CA ILE A 409 -3.83 -17.19 -15.25
C ILE A 409 -3.92 -17.20 -13.72
N ALA A 410 -2.85 -17.69 -13.08
CA ALA A 410 -2.75 -17.77 -11.63
C ALA A 410 -2.62 -16.36 -11.03
N ILE A 411 -3.47 -16.04 -10.07
CA ILE A 411 -3.49 -14.79 -9.33
C ILE A 411 -3.14 -15.03 -7.86
N TRP A 412 -2.38 -14.09 -7.31
CA TRP A 412 -1.84 -14.13 -5.96
C TRP A 412 -2.23 -12.86 -5.19
N PRO A 413 -2.37 -12.92 -3.86
CA PRO A 413 -2.50 -11.73 -3.05
C PRO A 413 -1.18 -10.95 -3.08
N CYS A 414 -1.27 -9.68 -3.49
CA CYS A 414 -0.13 -8.81 -3.72
C CYS A 414 -0.27 -7.50 -2.92
N LEU A 415 0.80 -7.09 -2.24
CA LEU A 415 0.80 -5.95 -1.33
C LEU A 415 1.04 -4.63 -2.06
N PHE A 416 0.20 -3.65 -1.77
CA PHE A 416 0.56 -2.24 -1.97
C PHE A 416 1.33 -1.69 -0.77
N ASN A 417 0.92 -2.09 0.44
CA ASN A 417 1.48 -1.68 1.71
C ASN A 417 1.01 -2.61 2.84
N THR A 418 1.75 -2.59 3.94
CA THR A 418 1.40 -3.17 5.25
C THR A 418 1.12 -2.05 6.24
N GLN A 419 0.14 -2.20 7.12
CA GLN A 419 -0.22 -1.12 8.06
C GLN A 419 0.51 -1.22 9.41
N GLY A 420 1.09 -2.39 9.70
CA GLY A 420 1.72 -2.66 10.99
C GLY A 420 3.00 -1.90 11.27
N GLY A 421 3.25 -1.65 12.56
CA GLY A 421 4.52 -1.10 13.05
C GLY A 421 4.40 -0.44 14.42
N PRO A 422 5.37 0.41 14.80
CA PRO A 422 5.37 1.07 16.10
C PRO A 422 4.13 1.94 16.29
N LYS A 423 3.43 1.70 17.41
CA LYS A 423 2.28 2.49 17.83
C LYS A 423 2.69 3.95 18.07
N ARG A 424 1.83 4.89 17.66
CA ARG A 424 2.04 6.34 17.87
C ARG A 424 0.81 7.06 18.39
N ASN A 425 1.03 8.16 19.11
CA ASN A 425 -0.03 9.08 19.50
C ASN A 425 -0.28 10.19 18.45
N ALA A 426 -1.25 11.06 18.71
CA ALA A 426 -1.58 12.21 17.85
C ALA A 426 -0.42 13.20 17.62
N ARG A 427 0.63 13.16 18.45
CA ARG A 427 1.86 13.95 18.29
C ARG A 427 2.94 13.22 17.47
N ALA A 428 2.60 12.09 16.86
CA ALA A 428 3.50 11.20 16.14
C ALA A 428 4.62 10.59 17.00
N GLN A 429 4.54 10.66 18.33
CA GLN A 429 5.52 10.05 19.22
C GLN A 429 5.29 8.55 19.29
N VAL A 430 6.35 7.77 19.19
CA VAL A 430 6.27 6.31 19.37
C VAL A 430 5.98 6.00 20.84
N LEU A 431 5.09 5.05 21.09
CA LEU A 431 4.72 4.61 22.43
C LEU A 431 5.43 3.30 22.81
N ASP A 432 5.80 3.17 24.08
CA ASP A 432 6.24 1.91 24.65
C ASP A 432 5.06 0.97 24.92
N VAL A 433 5.36 -0.27 25.32
CA VAL A 433 4.35 -1.32 25.64
C VAL A 433 3.40 -0.97 26.79
N TRP A 434 3.65 0.14 27.50
CA TRP A 434 2.80 0.66 28.58
C TRP A 434 2.06 1.94 28.18
N GLY A 435 2.17 2.37 26.91
CA GLY A 435 1.52 3.55 26.38
C GLY A 435 2.26 4.87 26.66
N ASN A 436 3.47 4.83 27.22
CA ASN A 436 4.26 6.05 27.45
C ASN A 436 5.03 6.45 26.20
N PRO A 437 5.12 7.74 25.85
CA PRO A 437 5.98 8.18 24.76
C PRO A 437 7.45 7.83 25.00
N ILE A 438 8.07 7.15 24.04
CA ILE A 438 9.51 6.98 23.98
C ILE A 438 10.12 8.33 23.63
N LYS A 439 10.89 8.90 24.56
CA LYS A 439 11.47 10.24 24.42
C LYS A 439 12.23 10.37 23.11
N ARG A 440 11.89 11.42 22.36
CA ARG A 440 12.58 11.87 21.14
C ARG A 440 12.55 10.87 19.97
N LEU A 441 11.61 9.93 20.02
CA LEU A 441 11.33 9.01 18.91
C LEU A 441 9.94 9.26 18.34
N TYR A 442 9.90 9.41 17.02
CA TYR A 442 8.66 9.64 16.26
C TYR A 442 8.55 8.63 15.13
N SER A 443 7.32 8.36 14.68
CA SER A 443 7.05 7.59 13.47
C SER A 443 6.07 8.29 12.56
N ALA A 444 6.20 8.07 11.25
CA ALA A 444 5.31 8.65 10.25
C ALA A 444 5.11 7.74 9.03
N GLY A 445 3.93 7.87 8.43
CA GLY A 445 3.53 7.11 7.26
C GLY A 445 3.11 5.68 7.58
N GLU A 446 3.38 4.80 6.64
CA GLU A 446 2.96 3.40 6.67
C GLU A 446 3.56 2.60 7.84
N LEU A 447 4.72 3.02 8.36
CA LEU A 447 5.36 2.40 9.53
C LEU A 447 4.47 2.60 10.77
N GLY A 448 3.65 1.60 11.09
CA GLY A 448 2.63 1.70 12.13
C GLY A 448 1.52 2.66 11.76
N SER A 449 0.90 2.48 10.61
CA SER A 449 -0.26 3.25 10.16
C SER A 449 -1.45 3.17 11.14
N LEU A 450 -2.27 4.22 11.17
CA LEU A 450 -3.56 4.25 11.86
C LEU A 450 -4.57 3.27 11.25
N TRP A 451 -4.40 2.85 9.99
CA TRP A 451 -5.32 1.92 9.34
C TRP A 451 -5.15 0.52 9.93
N HIS A 452 -6.26 -0.10 10.32
CA HIS A 452 -6.26 -1.51 10.68
C HIS A 452 -6.35 -2.39 9.42
N ARG A 453 -7.32 -3.29 9.37
CA ARG A 453 -7.56 -4.23 8.26
C ARG A 453 -8.29 -3.60 7.07
N ASN A 454 -9.06 -2.54 7.30
CA ASN A 454 -9.89 -1.95 6.27
C ASN A 454 -9.26 -0.65 5.76
N TYR A 455 -8.69 -0.73 4.55
CA TYR A 455 -8.04 0.40 3.91
C TYR A 455 -8.93 0.99 2.79
N PRO A 456 -9.28 2.30 2.82
CA PRO A 456 -10.26 2.87 1.88
C PRO A 456 -9.65 3.44 0.58
N GLY A 457 -8.35 3.20 0.33
CA GLY A 457 -7.61 3.90 -0.71
C GLY A 457 -7.31 5.37 -0.35
N ALA A 458 -6.21 5.91 -0.86
CA ALA A 458 -5.73 7.28 -0.59
C ALA A 458 -5.43 7.64 0.88
N GLY A 459 -5.64 6.73 1.84
CA GLY A 459 -5.35 6.92 3.27
C GLY A 459 -3.85 7.03 3.57
N ASN A 460 -3.03 6.02 3.24
CA ASN A 460 -1.57 6.00 3.51
C ASN A 460 -0.81 7.21 2.95
N VAL A 461 -1.11 7.67 1.73
CA VAL A 461 -0.47 8.89 1.19
C VAL A 461 -0.89 10.10 2.03
N SER A 462 -2.19 10.22 2.33
CA SER A 462 -2.69 11.31 3.17
C SER A 462 -2.06 11.31 4.56
N GLU A 463 -1.85 10.12 5.12
CA GLU A 463 -1.25 9.93 6.44
C GLU A 463 0.24 10.22 6.44
N ALA A 464 0.96 9.75 5.41
CA ALA A 464 2.38 10.02 5.23
C ALA A 464 2.66 11.53 5.24
N LEU A 465 1.88 12.32 4.49
CA LEU A 465 2.07 13.77 4.45
C LEU A 465 1.62 14.46 5.75
N ALA A 466 0.53 14.01 6.36
CA ALA A 466 0.02 14.59 7.61
C ALA A 466 0.96 14.29 8.78
N PHE A 467 1.19 13.02 9.10
CA PHE A 467 2.05 12.60 10.20
C PHE A 467 3.52 12.89 9.95
N GLY A 468 3.97 12.93 8.69
CA GLY A 468 5.31 13.44 8.36
C GLY A 468 5.48 14.87 8.85
N ARG A 469 4.54 15.77 8.51
CA ARG A 469 4.59 17.16 8.99
C ARG A 469 4.47 17.30 10.50
N ILE A 470 3.61 16.49 11.14
CA ILE A 470 3.46 16.48 12.61
C ILE A 470 4.77 16.05 13.28
N ALA A 471 5.35 14.92 12.84
CA ALA A 471 6.60 14.40 13.37
C ALA A 471 7.75 15.40 13.19
N GLY A 472 7.88 16.01 12.00
CA GLY A 472 8.89 17.01 11.72
C GLY A 472 8.82 18.22 12.65
N LYS A 473 7.63 18.80 12.83
CA LYS A 473 7.41 19.95 13.73
C LYS A 473 7.68 19.60 15.19
N ASN A 474 7.18 18.45 15.65
CA ASN A 474 7.31 18.06 17.05
C ASN A 474 8.74 17.68 17.40
N ALA A 475 9.43 16.92 16.54
CA ALA A 475 10.84 16.60 16.73
C ALA A 475 11.71 17.87 16.71
N ALA A 476 11.41 18.83 15.83
CA ALA A 476 12.10 20.12 15.84
C ALA A 476 11.81 20.94 17.11
N GLY A 477 10.66 20.75 17.77
CA GLY A 477 10.31 21.43 19.01
C GLY A 477 10.95 20.85 20.28
N GLU A 478 11.61 19.70 20.20
CA GLU A 478 12.27 19.07 21.36
C GLU A 478 13.47 19.89 21.85
N GLN A 479 13.71 19.83 23.16
CA GLN A 479 14.89 20.47 23.74
C GLN A 479 16.16 19.75 23.26
N PRO A 480 17.18 20.48 22.74
CA PRO A 480 18.40 19.87 22.30
C PRO A 480 19.16 19.21 23.45
N VAL A 481 19.62 17.98 23.26
CA VAL A 481 20.65 17.38 24.12
C VAL A 481 21.99 18.01 23.80
N LEU A 482 22.64 18.54 24.83
CA LEU A 482 23.97 19.14 24.76
C LEU A 482 25.05 18.05 24.76
N ALA A 483 26.20 18.36 24.15
CA ALA A 483 27.35 17.45 24.03
C ALA A 483 28.00 17.10 25.36
#